data_AF-A0A3D6CJZ7-F1
#
_entry.id   AF-A0A3D6CJZ7-F1
#
_cell.length_a   1.000
_cell.length_b   1.000
_cell.length_c   1.000
_cell.angle_alpha   90.00
_cell.angle_beta   90.00
_cell.angle_gamma   90.00
#
_symmetry.space_group_name_H-M   'P 1'
#
loop_
_entity.id
_entity.type
_entity.pdbx_description
1 polymer ?
#
loop_
_entity_poly.entity_id
_entity_poly.type
_entity_poly.pdbx_seq_one_letter_code
_entity_poly.pdbx_strand_id
1 'polypeptide(L)' 'MNLLERAGEFEHRKFSFKTTSDRIVASREVKALILELNEVYKVDKDSEIMDQMKRLTAVKQKIEKRLKGRP' A
#
# COMPACT_ATOMS: atom_id res chain seq x y z
N MET A 1 0.92 10.84 13.55
CA MET A 1 1.58 10.16 12.43
C MET A 1 1.12 10.80 11.14
N ASN A 2 2.07 11.29 10.34
CA ASN A 2 1.84 11.87 9.02
C ASN A 2 1.49 10.75 8.00
N LEU A 3 0.83 11.10 6.89
CA LEU A 3 0.50 10.17 5.82
C LEU A 3 1.75 9.47 5.24
N LEU A 4 2.85 10.21 5.06
CA LEU A 4 4.11 9.65 4.56
C LEU A 4 4.74 8.68 5.55
N GLU A 5 4.64 8.96 6.85
CA GLU A 5 5.08 8.02 7.90
C GLU A 5 4.26 6.75 7.88
N ARG A 6 2.92 6.84 7.83
CA ARG A 6 2.03 5.66 7.73
C ARG A 6 2.33 4.83 6.48
N ALA A 7 2.56 5.49 5.35
CA ALA A 7 2.95 4.85 4.10
C ALA A 7 4.30 4.12 4.24
N GLY A 8 5.31 4.79 4.84
CA GLY A 8 6.62 4.20 5.08
C GLY A 8 6.56 3.04 6.07
N GLU A 9 5.81 3.16 7.16
CA GLU A 9 5.60 2.09 8.12
C GLU A 9 4.96 0.87 7.44
N PHE A 10 3.92 1.07 6.63
CA PHE A 10 3.28 -0.02 5.90
C PHE A 10 4.26 -0.71 4.94
N GLU A 11 5.05 0.07 4.21
CA GLU A 11 6.04 -0.45 3.27
C GLU A 11 7.09 -1.35 3.96
N HIS A 12 7.61 -0.92 5.11
CA HIS A 12 8.66 -1.63 5.83
C HIS A 12 8.13 -2.68 6.82
N ARG A 13 6.81 -2.75 7.01
CA ARG A 13 6.19 -3.73 7.92
C ARG A 13 6.44 -5.14 7.44
N LYS A 14 6.97 -5.99 8.33
CA LYS A 14 7.09 -7.43 8.06
C LYS A 14 5.71 -8.09 8.13
N PHE A 15 5.13 -8.39 6.98
CA PHE A 15 3.85 -9.09 6.92
C PHE A 15 4.03 -10.60 7.03
N SER A 16 3.55 -11.20 8.12
CA SER A 16 3.28 -12.64 8.21
C SER A 16 1.78 -12.88 8.01
N PHE A 17 1.34 -12.91 6.75
CA PHE A 17 -0.05 -13.18 6.41
C PHE A 17 -0.41 -14.64 6.72
N LYS A 18 -1.03 -14.91 7.88
CA LYS A 18 -1.40 -16.27 8.29
C LYS A 18 -2.75 -16.67 7.72
N THR A 19 -3.68 -15.73 7.61
CA THR A 19 -5.05 -15.99 7.13
C THR A 19 -5.38 -15.22 5.86
N THR A 20 -6.48 -15.60 5.19
CA THR A 20 -7.05 -14.82 4.09
C THR A 20 -7.57 -13.46 4.57
N SER A 21 -8.17 -13.40 5.76
CA SER A 21 -8.63 -12.16 6.38
C SER A 21 -7.48 -11.16 6.56
N ASP A 22 -6.31 -11.60 7.06
CA ASP A 22 -5.13 -10.74 7.22
C ASP A 22 -4.72 -10.09 5.90
N ARG A 23 -4.73 -10.89 4.82
CA ARG A 23 -4.39 -10.42 3.47
C ARG A 23 -5.40 -9.42 2.94
N ILE A 24 -6.70 -9.63 3.19
CA ILE A 24 -7.76 -8.71 2.78
C ILE A 24 -7.60 -7.37 3.51
N VAL A 25 -7.36 -7.40 4.82
CA VAL A 25 -7.17 -6.18 5.62
C VAL A 25 -5.97 -5.40 5.11
N ALA A 26 -4.81 -6.05 4.92
CA ALA A 26 -3.63 -5.37 4.40
C ALA A 26 -3.80 -4.86 2.97
N SER A 27 -4.53 -5.58 2.10
CA SER A 27 -4.85 -5.12 0.75
C SER A 27 -5.74 -3.86 0.76
N ARG A 28 -6.68 -3.78 1.71
CA ARG A 28 -7.53 -2.59 1.89
C ARG A 28 -6.72 -1.42 2.46
N GLU A 29 -5.87 -1.67 3.45
CA GLU A 29 -5.01 -0.65 4.07
C GLU A 29 -4.08 -0.01 3.05
N VAL A 30 -3.34 -0.81 2.26
CA VAL A 30 -2.45 -0.27 1.22
C VAL A 30 -3.21 0.51 0.14
N LYS A 31 -4.42 0.06 -0.23
CA LYS A 31 -5.27 0.77 -1.20
C LYS A 31 -5.71 2.13 -0.64
N ALA A 32 -6.09 2.20 0.63
CA ALA A 32 -6.46 3.46 1.27
C ALA A 32 -5.28 4.43 1.29
N LEU A 33 -4.08 3.97 1.67
CA LEU A 33 -2.87 4.79 1.68
C LEU A 33 -2.53 5.35 0.28
N ILE A 34 -2.65 4.54 -0.77
CA ILE A 34 -2.41 5.01 -2.16
C ILE A 34 -3.42 6.09 -2.57
N LEU A 35 -4.70 5.93 -2.22
CA LEU A 35 -5.73 6.93 -2.54
C LEU A 35 -5.51 8.23 -1.76
N GLU A 36 -5.17 8.14 -0.48
CA GLU A 36 -4.81 9.29 0.35
C GLU A 36 -3.59 10.03 -0.23
N LEU A 37 -2.53 9.32 -0.62
CA LEU A 37 -1.34 9.89 -1.25
C LEU A 37 -1.66 10.56 -2.60
N ASN A 38 -2.58 9.99 -3.36
CA ASN A 38 -2.99 10.55 -4.63
C ASN A 38 -3.70 11.91 -4.48
N GLU A 39 -4.50 12.10 -3.43
CA GLU A 39 -5.12 13.41 -3.17
C GLU A 39 -4.07 14.48 -2.85
N VAL A 40 -3.02 14.13 -2.09
CA VAL A 40 -1.89 15.04 -1.84
C VAL A 40 -1.12 15.32 -3.14
N TYR A 41 -0.80 14.28 -3.92
CA TYR A 41 -0.11 14.41 -5.19
C TYR A 41 -0.84 15.31 -6.20
N LYS A 42 -2.18 15.31 -6.20
CA LYS A 42 -2.94 16.19 -7.10
C LYS A 42 -2.67 17.67 -6.87
N VAL A 43 -2.37 18.06 -5.63
CA VAL A 43 -2.08 19.43 -5.23
C VAL A 43 -0.60 19.72 -5.38
N ASP A 44 0.26 18.92 -4.75
CA ASP A 44 1.69 19.23 -4.62
C ASP A 44 2.52 18.77 -5.83
N LYS A 45 2.01 17.79 -6.60
CA LYS A 45 2.69 17.19 -7.77
C LYS A 45 4.11 16.68 -7.51
N ASP A 46 4.41 16.37 -6.25
CA ASP A 46 5.73 15.92 -5.83
C ASP A 46 6.06 14.52 -6.35
N SER A 47 7.23 14.39 -6.99
CA SER A 47 7.77 13.12 -7.46
C SER A 47 7.97 12.10 -6.33
N GLU A 48 8.29 12.52 -5.11
CA GLU A 48 8.51 11.62 -3.97
C GLU A 48 7.22 10.89 -3.59
N ILE A 49 6.08 11.60 -3.62
CA ILE A 49 4.75 11.01 -3.36
C ILE A 49 4.41 9.97 -4.42
N MET A 50 4.69 10.28 -5.69
CA MET A 50 4.49 9.35 -6.80
C MET A 50 5.34 8.08 -6.63
N ASP A 51 6.60 8.21 -6.25
CA ASP A 51 7.47 7.05 -6.04
C ASP A 51 7.03 6.22 -4.83
N GLN A 52 6.54 6.86 -3.77
CA GLN A 52 5.93 6.15 -2.63
C GLN A 52 4.67 5.37 -3.05
N MET A 53 3.80 5.97 -3.86
CA MET A 53 2.63 5.26 -4.41
C MET A 53 3.02 4.06 -5.28
N LYS A 54 4.07 4.17 -6.11
CA LYS A 54 4.57 3.05 -6.93
C LYS A 54 5.06 1.90 -6.05
N ARG A 55 5.81 2.20 -4.98
CA ARG A 55 6.30 1.18 -4.02
C ARG A 55 5.14 0.47 -3.32
N LEU A 56 4.18 1.23 -2.79
CA LEU A 56 2.95 0.66 -2.20
C LEU A 56 2.13 -0.16 -3.20
N THR A 57 2.05 0.27 -4.47
CA THR A 57 1.35 -0.46 -5.52
C THR A 57 1.99 -1.83 -5.78
N ALA A 58 3.33 -1.90 -5.81
CA ALA A 58 4.03 -3.17 -5.94
C ALA A 58 3.76 -4.11 -4.75
N VAL A 59 3.71 -3.58 -3.53
CA VAL A 59 3.32 -4.34 -2.33
C VAL A 59 1.88 -4.85 -2.45
N LYS A 60 0.94 -3.98 -2.82
CA LYS A 60 -0.48 -4.33 -3.03
C LYS A 60 -0.63 -5.47 -4.03
N GLN A 61 0.03 -5.38 -5.18
CA GLN A 61 -0.02 -6.43 -6.21
C GLN A 61 0.49 -7.77 -5.69
N LYS A 62 1.55 -7.79 -4.86
CA LYS A 62 2.05 -9.03 -4.24
C LYS A 62 1.00 -9.65 -3.30
N ILE A 63 0.28 -8.83 -2.52
CA ILE A 63 -0.79 -9.29 -1.63
C ILE A 63 -1.96 -9.85 -2.44
N GLU A 64 -2.40 -9.13 -3.49
CA GLU A 64 -3.52 -9.53 -4.34
C GLU A 64 -3.23 -10.81 -5.12
N LYS A 65 -2.00 -11.00 -5.64
CA LYS A 65 -1.58 -12.26 -6.27
C LYS A 65 -1.72 -13.45 -5.31
N ARG A 66 -1.34 -13.27 -4.04
CA ARG A 66 -1.52 -14.32 -3.02
C ARG A 66 -2.99 -14.58 -2.70
N LEU A 67 -3.84 -13.56 -2.70
CA LEU A 67 -5.28 -13.69 -2.47
C LEU A 67 -5.98 -14.45 -3.61
N LYS A 68 -5.62 -14.17 -4.86
CA LYS A 68 -6.23 -14.79 -6.04
C LYS A 68 -5.80 -16.25 -6.26
N GLY A 69 -4.73 -16.71 -5.59
CA GLY A 69 -4.16 -18.04 -5.80
C GLY A 69 -3.38 -18.14 -7.12
N ARG A 70 -2.89 -19.33 -7.46
CA ARG A 70 -2.46 -19.62 -8.84
C ARG A 70 -3.72 -19.89 -9.68
N PRO A 71 -3.80 -19.41 -10.93
CA PRO A 71 -4.80 -19.89 -11.86
C PRO A 71 -4.67 -21.40 -12.08
#